data_AF-A0A7S2R7E3-F1
#
_entry.id   AF-A0A7S2R7E3-F1
#
_cell.length_a   1.000
_cell.length_b   1.000
_cell.length_c   1.000
_cell.angle_alpha   90.00
_cell.angle_beta   90.00
_cell.angle_gamma   90.00
#
_symmetry.space_group_name_H-M   'P 1'
#
loop_
_entity.id
_entity.type
_entity.pdbx_description
1 polymer ?
#
loop_
_entity_poly.entity_id
_entity_poly.type
_entity_poly.pdbx_seq_one_letter_code
_entity_poly.pdbx_strand_id
1 'polypeptide(L)'
;GDFYGRWTPYGVNDRWRIVCYRGKGHFGPHRDGFYEVDEHHRSMITINGYLTDRPIGFGGATRFVKDDINVHKNGDGIFTTSQEDVLHRVEADKAGKAVVFLHDLMHDGEPLKDGSPFKWLFRTDIMYQRDQDHHHPSLTPKWTTSQKEAREYLKIAESAENNGD
;
A
#
# COMPACT_ATOMS: atom_id res chain seq x y z
N GLY A 1 -10.63 -17.44 4.56
CA GLY A 1 -9.71 -16.36 4.15
C GLY A 1 -10.46 -15.50 3.16
N ASP A 2 -10.48 -14.19 3.36
CA ASP A 2 -11.43 -13.31 2.69
C ASP A 2 -11.34 -13.30 1.16
N PHE A 3 -10.31 -13.86 0.53
CA PHE A 3 -10.12 -13.93 -0.93
C PHE A 3 -10.88 -15.05 -1.67
N TYR A 4 -11.57 -15.97 -1.00
CA TYR A 4 -12.29 -17.07 -1.67
C TYR A 4 -13.41 -16.57 -2.58
N GLY A 5 -13.37 -16.87 -3.87
CA GLY A 5 -14.40 -16.51 -4.85
C GLY A 5 -13.78 -15.87 -6.10
N ARG A 6 -14.59 -15.64 -7.14
CA ARG A 6 -14.12 -14.96 -8.35
C ARG A 6 -14.17 -13.45 -8.15
N TRP A 7 -13.04 -12.78 -8.36
CA TRP A 7 -12.90 -11.33 -8.29
C TRP A 7 -12.53 -10.77 -9.67
N THR A 8 -13.22 -9.72 -10.08
CA THR A 8 -12.99 -9.06 -11.37
C THR A 8 -12.63 -7.59 -11.12
N PRO A 9 -11.53 -7.07 -11.70
CA PRO A 9 -11.21 -5.65 -11.59
C PRO A 9 -12.28 -4.82 -12.31
N TYR A 10 -12.74 -3.73 -11.69
CA TYR A 10 -13.76 -2.86 -12.29
C TYR A 10 -13.33 -1.38 -12.39
N GLY A 11 -12.20 -1.01 -11.78
CA GLY A 11 -11.72 0.37 -11.82
C GLY A 11 -10.50 0.61 -10.96
N VAL A 12 -10.13 1.87 -10.81
CA VAL A 12 -9.14 2.35 -9.84
C VAL A 12 -9.85 3.03 -8.68
N ASN A 13 -9.21 3.04 -7.52
CA ASN A 13 -9.70 3.76 -6.36
C ASN A 13 -9.84 5.25 -6.70
N ASP A 14 -10.95 5.87 -6.32
CA ASP A 14 -11.23 7.29 -6.53
C ASP A 14 -10.35 8.18 -5.62
N ARG A 15 -9.79 7.61 -4.55
CA ARG A 15 -8.86 8.28 -3.64
C ARG A 15 -7.42 8.15 -4.12
N TRP A 16 -6.98 9.15 -4.87
CA TRP A 16 -5.59 9.31 -5.29
C TRP A 16 -4.78 10.04 -4.22
N ARG A 17 -3.64 9.47 -3.86
CA ARG A 17 -2.69 10.10 -2.94
C ARG A 17 -1.50 10.62 -3.72
N ILE A 18 -1.18 11.91 -3.58
CA ILE A 18 0.08 12.48 -4.06
C ILE A 18 1.04 12.57 -2.87
N VAL A 19 2.23 11.97 -2.99
CA VAL A 19 3.19 11.84 -1.90
C VAL A 19 4.52 12.46 -2.31
N CYS A 20 5.12 13.23 -1.40
CA CYS A 20 6.44 13.83 -1.54
C CYS A 20 7.37 13.35 -0.42
N TYR A 21 8.47 12.70 -0.78
CA TYR A 21 9.57 12.42 0.14
C TYR A 21 10.70 13.43 -0.02
N ARG A 22 11.20 13.95 1.10
CA ARG A 22 12.27 14.95 1.20
C ARG A 22 13.32 14.50 2.21
N GLY A 23 14.53 15.06 2.14
CA GLY A 23 15.61 14.71 3.09
C GLY A 23 15.90 13.22 3.05
N LYS A 24 15.88 12.55 4.22
CA LYS A 24 15.98 11.08 4.36
C LYS A 24 14.62 10.36 4.34
N GLY A 25 13.63 10.96 3.68
CA GLY A 25 12.28 10.43 3.57
C GLY A 25 12.27 9.01 3.02
N HIS A 26 11.40 8.17 3.58
CA HIS A 26 11.30 6.75 3.28
C HIS A 26 9.90 6.25 3.65
N PHE A 27 9.60 5.00 3.29
CA PHE A 27 8.47 4.31 3.87
C PHE A 27 8.95 2.95 4.35
N GLY A 28 8.83 2.68 5.65
CA GLY A 28 9.39 1.48 6.26
C GLY A 28 8.77 0.19 5.71
N PRO A 29 9.33 -0.99 6.01
CA PRO A 29 8.85 -2.26 5.47
C PRO A 29 7.43 -2.59 5.91
N HIS A 30 6.56 -2.92 4.94
CA HIS A 30 5.14 -3.18 5.18
C HIS A 30 4.50 -4.00 4.04
N ARG A 31 3.26 -4.42 4.31
CA ARG A 31 2.29 -4.85 3.30
C ARG A 31 1.20 -3.80 3.23
N ASP A 32 0.59 -3.63 2.07
CA ASP A 32 -0.46 -2.65 1.91
C ASP A 32 -1.79 -3.16 2.47
N GLY A 33 -2.55 -2.24 3.07
CA GLY A 33 -3.90 -2.51 3.53
C GLY A 33 -4.91 -2.43 2.38
N PHE A 34 -5.99 -3.20 2.51
CA PHE A 34 -7.11 -3.12 1.58
C PHE A 34 -7.95 -1.87 1.85
N TYR A 35 -8.36 -1.18 0.80
CA TYR A 35 -9.51 -0.30 0.82
C TYR A 35 -10.77 -1.13 0.58
N GLU A 36 -11.59 -1.29 1.62
CA GLU A 36 -12.82 -2.07 1.56
C GLU A 36 -14.04 -1.14 1.58
N VAL A 37 -14.86 -1.21 0.53
CA VAL A 37 -16.16 -0.51 0.48
C VAL A 37 -17.22 -1.37 1.16
N ASP A 38 -17.24 -2.67 0.82
CA ASP A 38 -18.10 -3.70 1.41
C ASP A 38 -17.49 -5.11 1.20
N GLU A 39 -18.25 -6.16 1.50
CA GLU A 39 -17.80 -7.56 1.38
C GLU A 39 -17.58 -8.05 -0.07
N HIS A 40 -18.10 -7.30 -1.05
CA HIS A 40 -18.03 -7.57 -2.48
C HIS A 40 -17.13 -6.59 -3.24
N HIS A 41 -16.68 -5.50 -2.62
CA HIS A 41 -15.89 -4.46 -3.31
C HIS A 41 -14.69 -4.03 -2.47
N ARG A 42 -13.49 -4.26 -3.00
CA ARG A 42 -12.24 -3.83 -2.35
C ARG A 42 -11.07 -3.72 -3.30
N SER A 43 -10.03 -3.03 -2.88
CA SER A 43 -8.75 -3.04 -3.58
C SER A 43 -7.94 -4.31 -3.29
N MET A 44 -7.03 -4.69 -4.19
CA MET A 44 -6.07 -5.79 -3.95
C MET A 44 -4.66 -5.54 -4.50
N ILE A 45 -4.52 -4.54 -5.37
CA ILE A 45 -3.27 -4.24 -6.07
C ILE A 45 -3.00 -2.75 -5.91
N THR A 46 -1.77 -2.41 -5.53
CA THR A 46 -1.26 -1.03 -5.47
C THR A 46 -0.70 -0.63 -6.82
N ILE A 47 -0.94 0.62 -7.20
CA ILE A 47 -0.28 1.33 -8.29
C ILE A 47 0.49 2.50 -7.69
N ASN A 48 1.81 2.48 -7.80
CA ASN A 48 2.67 3.63 -7.50
C ASN A 48 3.22 4.18 -8.82
N GLY A 49 2.87 5.42 -9.17
CA GLY A 49 3.38 6.10 -10.37
C GLY A 49 4.30 7.25 -10.01
N TYR A 50 5.52 7.26 -10.56
CA TYR A 50 6.53 8.28 -10.28
C TYR A 50 6.28 9.54 -11.12
N LEU A 51 6.28 10.70 -10.46
CA LEU A 51 5.86 11.97 -11.07
C LEU A 51 7.05 12.85 -11.51
N THR A 52 8.26 12.48 -11.15
CA THR A 52 9.48 13.26 -11.44
C THR A 52 10.62 12.35 -11.85
N ASP A 53 11.42 12.78 -12.82
CA ASP A 53 12.70 12.14 -13.13
C ASP A 53 13.67 12.28 -11.95
N ARG A 54 14.47 11.24 -11.69
CA ARG A 54 15.45 11.24 -10.60
C ARG A 54 16.73 10.49 -11.01
N PRO A 55 17.88 10.93 -10.50
CA PRO A 55 19.12 10.18 -10.69
C PRO A 55 19.08 8.86 -9.91
N ILE A 56 19.54 7.80 -10.57
CA ILE A 56 19.76 6.49 -9.94
C ILE A 56 20.88 6.63 -8.89
N GLY A 57 20.80 5.84 -7.83
CA GLY A 57 21.84 5.78 -6.79
C GLY A 57 21.66 6.80 -5.66
N PHE A 58 20.62 7.64 -5.70
CA PHE A 58 20.25 8.58 -4.62
C PHE A 58 19.14 8.04 -3.70
N GLY A 59 18.89 6.73 -3.73
CA GLY A 59 17.81 6.08 -2.98
C GLY A 59 16.43 6.35 -3.59
N GLY A 60 15.38 6.04 -2.83
CA GLY A 60 14.00 6.28 -3.25
C GLY A 60 13.43 5.23 -4.20
N ALA A 61 14.09 4.09 -4.43
CA ALA A 61 13.48 2.96 -5.11
C ALA A 61 12.25 2.44 -4.34
N THR A 62 11.29 1.85 -5.04
CA THR A 62 10.34 0.91 -4.41
C THR A 62 11.00 -0.45 -4.39
N ARG A 63 11.15 -1.05 -3.20
CA ARG A 63 11.89 -2.30 -3.03
C ARG A 63 10.95 -3.40 -2.58
N PHE A 64 11.08 -4.57 -3.20
CA PHE A 64 10.42 -5.79 -2.77
C PHE A 64 11.42 -6.62 -2.00
N VAL A 65 11.00 -7.12 -0.84
CA VAL A 65 11.89 -7.71 0.15
C VAL A 65 11.37 -9.06 0.59
N LYS A 66 12.19 -9.84 1.29
CA LYS A 66 11.75 -11.11 1.87
C LYS A 66 10.61 -10.90 2.87
N ASP A 67 9.82 -11.93 3.08
CA ASP A 67 8.70 -11.90 4.02
C ASP A 67 9.15 -11.98 5.48
N ASP A 68 10.28 -12.65 5.74
CA ASP A 68 10.87 -12.92 7.05
C ASP A 68 11.98 -11.91 7.41
N ILE A 69 11.81 -10.65 7.02
CA ILE A 69 12.79 -9.59 7.28
C ILE A 69 12.98 -9.30 8.77
N ASN A 70 14.23 -9.06 9.14
CA ASN A 70 14.55 -8.44 10.42
C ASN A 70 14.45 -6.91 10.31
N VAL A 71 13.32 -6.36 10.75
CA VAL A 71 13.12 -4.91 10.79
C VAL A 71 14.10 -4.29 11.80
N HIS A 72 14.97 -3.41 11.31
CA HIS A 72 15.94 -2.71 12.14
C HIS A 72 16.00 -1.23 11.76
N LYS A 73 16.60 -0.44 12.65
CA LYS A 73 16.99 0.93 12.35
C LYS A 73 18.39 0.94 11.76
N ASN A 74 18.61 1.69 10.69
CA ASN A 74 19.96 1.93 10.19
C ASN A 74 20.72 2.92 11.10
N GLY A 75 21.96 3.28 10.73
CA GLY A 75 22.79 4.24 11.47
C GLY A 75 22.19 5.64 11.65
N ASP A 76 21.16 5.98 10.86
CA ASP A 76 20.40 7.24 10.96
C ASP A 76 19.11 7.11 11.79
N GLY A 77 18.87 5.95 12.43
CA GLY A 77 17.65 5.70 13.21
C GLY A 77 16.41 5.41 12.36
N ILE A 78 16.56 5.20 11.06
CA ILE A 78 15.48 4.99 10.09
C ILE A 78 15.12 3.50 9.99
N PHE A 79 13.83 3.18 10.09
CA PHE A 79 13.34 1.83 9.81
C PHE A 79 13.44 1.51 8.31
N THR A 80 14.24 0.52 7.97
CA THR A 80 14.51 0.12 6.58
C THR A 80 14.87 -1.36 6.53
N THR A 81 14.76 -1.96 5.35
CA THR A 81 15.29 -3.31 5.09
C THR A 81 16.80 -3.30 4.78
N SER A 82 17.50 -4.35 5.22
CA SER A 82 18.92 -4.63 4.93
C SER A 82 19.11 -4.89 3.43
N GLN A 83 20.30 -4.64 2.90
CA GLN A 83 20.55 -4.84 1.46
C GLN A 83 20.42 -6.31 1.03
N GLU A 84 20.75 -7.24 1.93
CA GLU A 84 20.70 -8.70 1.72
C GLU A 84 19.29 -9.28 1.69
N ASP A 85 18.30 -8.56 2.21
CA ASP A 85 16.90 -8.97 2.19
C ASP A 85 16.10 -8.34 1.05
N VAL A 86 16.72 -7.45 0.26
CA VAL A 86 16.09 -6.88 -0.92
C VAL A 86 16.17 -7.86 -2.09
N LEU A 87 15.00 -8.31 -2.55
CA LEU A 87 14.87 -9.25 -3.66
C LEU A 87 14.80 -8.52 -5.01
N HIS A 88 14.14 -7.37 -5.05
CA HIS A 88 14.00 -6.58 -6.27
C HIS A 88 13.87 -5.08 -5.99
N ARG A 89 14.27 -4.27 -6.97
CA ARG A 89 14.22 -2.80 -6.90
C ARG A 89 13.62 -2.25 -8.17
N VAL A 90 12.63 -1.39 -8.00
CA VAL A 90 12.14 -0.52 -9.07
C VAL A 90 12.64 0.89 -8.81
N GLU A 91 13.61 1.30 -9.63
CA GLU A 91 14.11 2.67 -9.59
C GLU A 91 12.99 3.65 -9.96
N ALA A 92 12.87 4.72 -9.18
CA ALA A 92 11.97 5.84 -9.43
C ALA A 92 12.68 6.90 -10.29
N ASP A 93 13.35 6.45 -11.36
CA ASP A 93 14.31 7.22 -12.15
C ASP A 93 13.65 8.07 -13.24
N LYS A 94 12.44 7.70 -13.65
CA LYS A 94 11.75 8.33 -14.77
C LYS A 94 10.30 8.69 -14.45
N ALA A 95 9.90 9.92 -14.74
CA ALA A 95 8.51 10.34 -14.66
C ALA A 95 7.62 9.52 -15.60
N GLY A 96 6.43 9.17 -15.12
CA GLY A 96 5.47 8.31 -15.82
C GLY A 96 5.76 6.81 -15.71
N LYS A 97 6.91 6.39 -15.16
CA LYS A 97 7.14 4.99 -14.80
C LYS A 97 6.25 4.63 -13.61
N ALA A 98 5.68 3.44 -13.64
CA ALA A 98 4.83 2.94 -12.56
C ALA A 98 5.23 1.52 -12.17
N VAL A 99 5.01 1.19 -10.90
CA VAL A 99 5.08 -0.17 -10.37
C VAL A 99 3.70 -0.58 -9.89
N VAL A 100 3.29 -1.79 -10.26
CA VAL A 100 1.99 -2.38 -9.94
C VAL A 100 2.23 -3.71 -9.25
N PHE A 101 1.68 -3.89 -8.05
CA PHE A 101 1.99 -5.06 -7.21
C PHE A 101 0.86 -5.41 -6.25
N LEU A 102 0.80 -6.67 -5.83
CA LEU A 102 -0.20 -7.17 -4.87
C LEU A 102 -0.01 -6.49 -3.51
N HIS A 103 -1.12 -6.19 -2.83
CA HIS A 103 -1.09 -5.62 -1.48
C HIS A 103 -0.32 -6.49 -0.49
N ASP A 104 -0.45 -7.81 -0.65
CA ASP A 104 0.23 -8.82 0.15
C ASP A 104 1.66 -9.12 -0.34
N LEU A 105 2.36 -8.14 -0.93
CA LEU A 105 3.78 -8.26 -1.24
C LEU A 105 4.57 -7.38 -0.27
N MET A 106 5.48 -7.99 0.50
CA MET A 106 6.31 -7.25 1.45
C MET A 106 7.24 -6.28 0.69
N HIS A 107 7.17 -5.00 1.04
CA HIS A 107 7.89 -3.97 0.31
C HIS A 107 8.19 -2.75 1.19
N ASP A 108 9.08 -1.88 0.70
CA ASP A 108 9.39 -0.61 1.35
C ASP A 108 9.76 0.48 0.32
N GLY A 109 9.83 1.72 0.80
CA GLY A 109 10.37 2.86 0.07
C GLY A 109 11.79 3.15 0.55
N GLU A 110 12.79 2.90 -0.29
CA GLU A 110 14.20 3.08 0.06
C GLU A 110 14.46 4.50 0.57
N PRO A 111 15.17 4.66 1.69
CA PRO A 111 15.55 5.98 2.19
C PRO A 111 16.30 6.79 1.14
N LEU A 112 15.86 8.03 0.97
CA LEU A 112 16.58 9.03 0.18
C LEU A 112 17.94 9.30 0.82
N LYS A 113 18.97 9.45 -0.02
CA LYS A 113 20.30 9.87 0.42
C LYS A 113 20.37 11.38 0.59
N ASP A 114 21.35 11.84 1.37
CA ASP A 114 21.64 13.27 1.52
C ASP A 114 21.90 13.91 0.14
N GLY A 115 21.27 15.06 -0.09
CA GLY A 115 21.31 15.75 -1.39
C GLY A 115 20.43 15.14 -2.48
N SER A 116 19.64 14.09 -2.20
CA SER A 116 18.67 13.57 -3.18
C SER A 116 17.64 14.64 -3.55
N PRO A 117 17.28 14.77 -4.84
CA PRO A 117 16.08 15.51 -5.22
C PRO A 117 14.84 14.85 -4.60
N PHE A 118 13.78 15.65 -4.45
CA PHE A 118 12.51 15.16 -3.90
C PHE A 118 11.95 14.03 -4.76
N LYS A 119 11.37 13.03 -4.10
CA LYS A 119 10.63 11.96 -4.77
C LYS A 119 9.15 12.29 -4.71
N TRP A 120 8.56 12.49 -5.88
CA TRP A 120 7.12 12.63 -6.02
C TRP A 120 6.53 11.38 -6.68
N LEU A 121 5.43 10.90 -6.13
CA LEU A 121 4.64 9.83 -6.72
C LEU A 121 3.16 10.07 -6.46
N PHE A 122 2.32 9.48 -7.30
CA PHE A 122 0.97 9.17 -6.91
C PHE A 122 0.86 7.72 -6.46
N ARG A 123 -0.11 7.45 -5.60
CA ARG A 123 -0.57 6.10 -5.26
C ARG A 123 -2.08 6.01 -5.39
N THR A 124 -2.53 4.95 -6.03
CA THR A 124 -3.93 4.49 -6.05
C THR A 124 -3.91 2.96 -6.03
N ASP A 125 -5.08 2.34 -6.02
CA ASP A 125 -5.23 0.89 -5.98
C ASP A 125 -6.23 0.43 -7.04
N ILE A 126 -6.10 -0.80 -7.55
CA ILE A 126 -7.10 -1.41 -8.45
C ILE A 126 -8.23 -1.96 -7.58
N MET A 127 -9.46 -1.54 -7.90
CA MET A 127 -10.69 -1.99 -7.26
C MET A 127 -11.24 -3.24 -7.93
N TYR A 128 -11.65 -4.21 -7.12
CA TYR A 128 -12.19 -5.49 -7.53
C TYR A 128 -13.59 -5.68 -6.98
N GLN A 129 -14.44 -6.31 -7.79
CA GLN A 129 -15.78 -6.74 -7.45
C GLN A 129 -15.82 -8.26 -7.38
N ARG A 130 -16.44 -8.80 -6.34
CA ARG A 130 -16.68 -10.23 -6.18
C ARG A 130 -17.93 -10.63 -6.97
N ASP A 131 -17.82 -11.69 -7.74
CA ASP A 131 -18.96 -12.37 -8.34
C ASP A 131 -19.90 -12.89 -7.24
N GLN A 132 -21.17 -12.47 -7.28
CA GLN A 132 -22.18 -12.87 -6.30
C GLN A 132 -22.69 -14.29 -6.53
N ASP A 133 -22.57 -14.83 -7.75
CA ASP A 133 -23.13 -16.14 -8.11
C ASP A 133 -22.29 -17.31 -7.54
N HIS A 134 -21.08 -17.04 -7.05
CA HIS A 134 -20.25 -17.99 -6.32
C HIS A 134 -20.53 -17.92 -4.81
N HIS A 135 -21.79 -18.11 -4.43
CA HIS A 135 -22.19 -18.32 -3.04
C HIS A 135 -21.57 -19.61 -2.50
N HIS A 136 -20.49 -19.52 -1.73
CA HIS A 136 -20.16 -20.58 -0.80
C HIS A 136 -21.10 -20.45 0.42
N PRO A 137 -21.96 -21.44 0.71
CA PRO A 137 -23.00 -21.30 1.75
C PRO A 137 -22.46 -21.06 3.17
N SER A 138 -21.15 -21.16 3.39
CA SER A 138 -20.51 -21.00 4.70
C SER A 138 -19.81 -19.65 4.93
N LEU A 139 -19.95 -18.67 4.04
CA LEU A 139 -19.17 -17.42 4.09
C LEU A 139 -19.96 -16.14 4.41
N THR A 140 -21.18 -16.22 4.93
CA THR A 140 -21.67 -15.08 5.73
C THR A 140 -20.83 -15.06 7.00
N PRO A 141 -19.93 -14.07 7.21
CA PRO A 141 -19.20 -14.00 8.46
C PRO A 141 -20.25 -13.78 9.55
N LYS A 142 -20.39 -14.73 10.48
CA LYS A 142 -21.09 -14.45 11.73
C LYS A 142 -20.19 -13.53 12.53
N TRP A 143 -20.25 -12.24 12.23
CA TRP A 143 -19.53 -11.20 12.94
C TRP A 143 -19.85 -11.31 14.42
N THR A 144 -18.81 -11.35 15.25
CA THR A 144 -19.01 -11.24 16.69
C THR A 144 -19.57 -9.86 17.03
N THR A 145 -20.24 -9.74 18.17
CA THR A 145 -20.76 -8.45 18.65
C THR A 145 -19.66 -7.38 18.65
N SER A 146 -18.46 -7.74 19.13
CA SER A 146 -17.32 -6.83 19.19
C SER A 146 -16.81 -6.39 17.81
N GLN A 147 -16.88 -7.24 16.78
CA GLN A 147 -16.51 -6.84 15.42
C GLN A 147 -17.53 -5.88 14.79
N LYS A 148 -18.82 -6.04 15.12
CA LYS A 148 -19.87 -5.10 14.69
C LYS A 148 -19.67 -3.74 15.37
N GLU A 149 -19.45 -3.74 16.67
CA GLU A 149 -19.18 -2.54 17.47
C GLU A 149 -17.92 -1.82 16.97
N ALA A 150 -16.81 -2.53 16.75
CA ALA A 150 -15.57 -1.95 16.23
C ALA A 150 -15.77 -1.26 14.87
N ARG A 151 -16.60 -1.83 13.99
CA ARG A 151 -16.96 -1.23 12.71
C ARG A 151 -17.83 0.00 12.85
N GLU A 152 -18.76 0.02 13.80
CA GLU A 152 -19.53 1.23 14.08
C GLU A 152 -18.64 2.34 14.62
N TYR A 153 -17.72 2.04 15.54
CA TYR A 153 -16.76 3.03 16.02
C TYR A 153 -15.86 3.56 14.90
N LEU A 154 -15.43 2.71 13.97
CA LEU A 154 -14.66 3.15 12.81
C LEU A 154 -15.47 4.10 11.93
N LYS A 155 -16.74 3.78 11.63
CA LYS A 155 -17.63 4.66 10.85
C LYS A 155 -17.89 6.00 11.55
N ILE A 156 -18.04 5.98 12.87
CA ILE A 156 -18.21 7.20 13.67
C ILE A 156 -16.94 8.03 13.62
N ALA A 157 -15.76 7.42 13.75
CA ALA A 157 -14.48 8.11 13.65
C ALA A 157 -14.26 8.70 12.24
N GLU A 158 -14.51 7.93 11.18
CA GLU A 158 -14.43 8.40 9.79
C GLU A 158 -15.42 9.54 9.50
N SER A 159 -16.62 9.49 10.09
CA SER A 159 -17.60 10.58 9.97
C SER A 159 -17.18 11.82 10.76
N ALA A 160 -16.53 11.66 11.91
CA ALA A 160 -16.00 12.77 12.69
C ALA A 160 -14.81 13.44 11.97
N GLU A 161 -13.91 12.65 11.38
CA GLU A 161 -12.78 13.14 10.58
C GLU A 161 -13.25 13.90 9.32
N ASN A 162 -14.34 13.46 8.68
CA ASN A 162 -14.91 14.14 7.52
C ASN A 162 -15.73 15.40 7.86
N ASN A 163 -16.21 15.52 9.10
CA ASN A 163 -17.06 16.63 9.54
C ASN A 163 -16.31 17.74 10.30
N GLY A 164 -15.01 17.56 10.58
CA GLY A 164 -14.08 18.62 10.97
C GLY A 164 -14.61 19.66 11.95
N ASP A 165 -14.60 19.32 13.25
CA ASP A 165 -14.30 20.25 14.36
C ASP A 165 -12.99 19.80 15.03
#